data_AF-A0AAF0XME3-F1
#
_entry.id   AF-A0AAF0XME3-F1
#
_cell.length_a   1.000
_cell.length_b   1.000
_cell.length_c   1.000
_cell.angle_alpha   90.00
_cell.angle_beta   90.00
_cell.angle_gamma   90.00
#
_symmetry.space_group_name_H-M   'P 1'
#
loop_
_entity.id
_entity.type
_entity.pdbx_description
1 polymer ?
#
loop_
_entity_poly.entity_id
_entity_poly.type
_entity_poly.pdbx_seq_one_letter_code
_entity_poly.pdbx_strand_id
1 'polypeptide(L)'
;MILGPFSDELNEFPWPSFSSVIWFPKLTSLTLFGRKKVRSILLDGELDDRLYSTFPALTLLYINDFEGVKSLPESLAKLPSLERLRIWNCNNLKSLPTFHESHSLQYLKIFQCTILEERCRRESGPEWFKIQHIPRMQIGHELIWKH
;
A
#
# COMPACT_ATOMS: atom_id res chain seq x y z
N MET A 1 -13.03 6.75 1.63
CA MET A 1 -13.27 5.99 2.88
C MET A 1 -12.01 6.06 3.72
N ILE A 2 -12.14 6.26 5.03
CA ILE A 2 -11.03 6.19 5.98
C ILE A 2 -11.31 5.00 6.90
N LEU A 3 -10.33 4.13 7.08
CA LEU A 3 -10.38 3.03 8.04
C LEU A 3 -9.30 3.28 9.10
N GLY A 4 -9.77 3.60 10.31
CA GLY A 4 -8.94 3.97 11.46
C GLY A 4 -8.86 5.48 11.70
N PRO A 5 -8.07 5.92 12.71
CA PRO A 5 -7.35 5.09 13.67
C PRO A 5 -8.31 4.40 14.65
N PHE A 6 -7.86 3.29 15.23
CA PHE A 6 -8.63 2.45 16.14
C PHE A 6 -7.73 2.08 17.35
N SER A 7 -8.30 1.67 18.49
CA SER A 7 -7.55 1.33 19.72
C SER A 7 -6.39 0.34 19.51
N ASP A 8 -5.27 0.46 20.23
CA ASP A 8 -4.02 -0.33 20.08
C ASP A 8 -4.13 -1.83 20.47
N GLU A 9 -5.32 -2.31 20.80
CA GLU A 9 -5.54 -3.64 21.39
C GLU A 9 -5.62 -4.79 20.38
N LEU A 10 -5.90 -4.53 19.09
CA LEU A 10 -6.05 -5.59 18.08
C LEU A 10 -4.73 -5.93 17.39
N ASN A 11 -4.50 -7.23 17.20
CA ASN A 11 -3.37 -7.78 16.42
C ASN A 11 -3.67 -7.82 14.92
N GLU A 12 -4.94 -7.69 14.54
CA GLU A 12 -5.45 -7.75 13.18
C GLU A 12 -6.11 -6.42 12.81
N PHE A 13 -6.01 -6.04 11.54
CA PHE A 13 -6.70 -4.85 11.05
C PHE A 13 -8.20 -5.15 10.93
N PRO A 14 -9.09 -4.42 11.63
CA PRO A 14 -10.52 -4.68 11.60
C PRO A 14 -11.09 -4.08 10.32
N TRP A 15 -10.88 -4.80 9.22
CA TRP A 15 -11.79 -4.67 8.10
C TRP A 15 -13.21 -4.86 8.64
N PRO A 16 -14.18 -3.99 8.29
CA PRO A 16 -15.54 -4.10 8.81
C PRO A 16 -16.02 -5.56 8.66
N SER A 17 -16.27 -6.23 9.78
CA SER A 17 -16.44 -7.68 9.84
C SER A 17 -17.78 -8.13 9.23
N PHE A 18 -17.66 -8.82 8.09
CA PHE A 18 -18.35 -10.03 7.65
C PHE A 18 -19.89 -10.12 7.72
N SER A 19 -20.53 -9.78 6.60
CA SER A 19 -21.54 -10.67 5.98
C SER A 19 -21.29 -10.70 4.47
N SER A 20 -20.85 -11.84 3.95
CA SER A 20 -20.85 -12.27 2.54
C SER A 20 -20.68 -11.18 1.48
N VAL A 21 -19.44 -11.00 0.99
CA VAL A 21 -19.07 -10.18 -0.18
C VAL A 21 -19.10 -8.67 0.09
N ILE A 22 -18.06 -8.17 0.74
CA ILE A 22 -17.76 -6.74 0.73
C ILE A 22 -17.29 -6.39 -0.68
N TRP A 23 -18.10 -5.60 -1.38
CA TRP A 23 -17.78 -5.06 -2.69
C TRP A 23 -18.00 -3.55 -2.62
N PHE A 24 -16.93 -2.79 -2.84
CA PHE A 24 -16.99 -1.34 -2.93
C PHE A 24 -16.75 -0.88 -4.38
N PRO A 25 -17.69 -1.17 -5.31
CA PRO A 25 -17.48 -0.97 -6.75
C PRO A 25 -17.23 0.49 -7.14
N LYS A 26 -17.64 1.44 -6.29
CA LYS A 26 -17.53 2.88 -6.55
C LYS A 26 -16.46 3.56 -5.70
N LEU A 27 -15.77 2.82 -4.82
CA LEU A 27 -14.79 3.44 -3.94
C LEU A 27 -13.50 3.73 -4.70
N THR A 28 -13.21 5.01 -4.89
CA THR A 28 -12.03 5.49 -5.62
C THR A 28 -10.87 5.84 -4.69
N SER A 29 -11.15 6.19 -3.43
CA SER A 29 -10.13 6.54 -2.46
C SER A 29 -10.32 5.83 -1.12
N LEU A 30 -9.24 5.19 -0.67
CA LEU A 30 -9.14 4.48 0.60
C LEU A 30 -7.92 4.99 1.36
N THR A 31 -8.10 5.28 2.65
CA THR A 31 -7.02 5.61 3.58
C THR A 31 -7.03 4.61 4.72
N LEU A 32 -5.90 3.98 4.97
CA LEU A 32 -5.67 3.02 6.05
C LEU A 32 -4.74 3.66 7.08
N PHE A 33 -5.20 3.76 8.33
CA PHE A 33 -4.38 4.19 9.46
C PHE A 33 -3.99 2.99 10.31
N GLY A 34 -2.68 2.78 10.44
CA GLY A 34 -2.06 1.63 11.06
C GLY A 34 -1.95 1.70 12.57
N ARG A 35 -1.36 0.63 13.13
CA ARG A 35 -1.07 0.44 14.55
C ARG A 35 0.26 -0.28 14.76
N LYS A 36 0.75 -0.27 16.00
CA LYS A 36 2.03 -0.91 16.38
C LYS A 36 2.04 -2.44 16.30
N LYS A 37 0.91 -3.09 16.55
CA LYS A 37 0.84 -4.56 16.65
C LYS A 37 0.41 -5.26 15.36
N VAL A 38 -0.23 -4.54 14.45
CA VAL A 38 -0.77 -5.12 13.20
C VAL A 38 0.39 -5.52 12.29
N ARG A 39 0.46 -6.81 11.95
CA ARG A 39 1.56 -7.40 11.15
C ARG A 39 1.26 -7.47 9.66
N SER A 40 -0.01 -7.44 9.30
CA SER A 40 -0.48 -7.41 7.91
C SER A 40 -1.59 -6.38 7.76
N ILE A 41 -1.56 -5.63 6.66
CA ILE A 41 -2.64 -4.72 6.30
C ILE A 41 -3.82 -5.43 5.64
N LEU A 42 -3.62 -6.61 5.05
CA LEU A 42 -4.64 -7.43 4.39
C LEU A 42 -4.81 -8.77 5.12
N LEU A 43 -6.02 -9.32 5.03
CA LEU A 43 -6.39 -10.57 5.70
C LEU A 43 -5.66 -11.75 5.02
N ASP A 44 -5.18 -12.67 5.86
CA ASP A 44 -4.34 -13.81 5.49
C ASP A 44 -4.96 -14.63 4.34
N GLY A 45 -4.20 -14.83 3.25
CA GLY A 45 -4.47 -15.78 2.16
C GLY A 45 -5.70 -15.51 1.27
N GLU A 46 -6.91 -15.60 1.82
CA GLU A 46 -8.17 -15.65 1.03
C GLU A 46 -8.65 -14.29 0.50
N LEU A 47 -8.25 -13.19 1.15
CA LEU A 47 -8.69 -11.84 0.78
C LEU A 47 -7.68 -11.08 -0.07
N ASP A 48 -6.41 -11.48 -0.04
CA ASP A 48 -5.41 -11.03 -1.01
C ASP A 48 -5.88 -11.34 -2.44
N ASP A 49 -6.44 -12.54 -2.68
CA ASP A 49 -6.97 -12.94 -3.98
C ASP A 49 -8.29 -12.27 -4.35
N ARG A 50 -8.95 -11.56 -3.42
CA ARG A 50 -10.22 -10.85 -3.66
C ARG A 50 -10.07 -9.33 -3.62
N LEU A 51 -8.85 -8.81 -3.51
CA LEU A 51 -8.65 -7.38 -3.36
C LEU A 51 -9.14 -6.59 -4.59
N TYR A 52 -8.86 -7.09 -5.80
CA TYR A 52 -9.32 -6.48 -7.05
C TYR A 52 -10.83 -6.57 -7.25
N SER A 53 -11.51 -7.58 -6.72
CA SER A 53 -12.97 -7.69 -6.76
C SER A 53 -13.64 -6.82 -5.70
N THR A 54 -12.99 -6.64 -4.55
CA THR A 54 -13.46 -5.76 -3.47
C THR A 54 -13.38 -4.29 -3.88
N PHE A 55 -12.29 -3.90 -4.55
CA PHE A 55 -11.96 -2.51 -4.87
C PHE A 55 -11.64 -2.29 -6.37
N PRO A 56 -12.57 -2.61 -7.29
CA PRO A 56 -12.27 -2.56 -8.73
C PRO A 56 -12.05 -1.13 -9.26
N ALA A 57 -12.62 -0.11 -8.59
CA ALA A 57 -12.52 1.28 -8.99
C ALA A 57 -11.54 2.11 -8.13
N LEU A 58 -10.75 1.46 -7.28
CA LEU A 58 -9.86 2.18 -6.37
C LEU A 58 -8.68 2.78 -7.13
N THR A 59 -8.62 4.10 -7.17
CA THR A 59 -7.56 4.87 -7.85
C THR A 59 -6.52 5.43 -6.89
N LEU A 60 -6.85 5.55 -5.61
CA LEU A 60 -6.00 6.19 -4.61
C LEU A 60 -6.00 5.42 -3.29
N LEU A 61 -4.84 4.90 -2.92
CA LEU A 61 -4.61 4.26 -1.64
C LEU A 61 -3.60 5.06 -0.80
N TYR A 62 -3.97 5.35 0.44
CA TYR A 62 -3.07 5.87 1.47
C TYR A 62 -2.87 4.83 2.57
N ILE A 63 -1.62 4.61 2.96
CA ILE A 63 -1.21 3.72 4.05
C ILE A 63 -0.38 4.57 5.02
N ASN A 64 -0.89 4.77 6.23
CA ASN A 64 -0.26 5.63 7.23
C ASN A 64 0.01 4.82 8.50
N ASP A 65 1.11 5.11 9.20
CA ASP A 65 1.32 4.74 10.62
C ASP A 65 1.29 3.22 10.93
N PHE A 66 1.69 2.37 9.98
CA PHE A 66 1.83 0.92 10.23
C PHE A 66 3.23 0.58 10.74
N GLU A 67 3.31 0.27 12.03
CA GLU A 67 4.57 -0.03 12.71
C GLU A 67 4.82 -1.53 12.90
N GLY A 68 3.79 -2.39 12.79
CA GLY A 68 3.98 -3.84 12.86
C GLY A 68 4.18 -4.52 11.49
N VAL A 69 3.90 -3.81 10.39
CA VAL A 69 3.88 -4.35 9.03
C VAL A 69 5.28 -4.27 8.41
N LYS A 70 5.75 -5.40 7.87
CA LYS A 70 7.09 -5.51 7.26
C LYS A 70 7.08 -5.55 5.74
N SER A 71 5.97 -5.95 5.14
CA SER A 71 5.81 -6.03 3.68
C SER A 71 4.37 -5.75 3.31
N LEU A 72 4.18 -5.09 2.17
CA LEU A 72 2.87 -4.99 1.54
C LEU A 72 2.64 -6.23 0.65
N PRO A 73 1.39 -6.71 0.53
CA PRO A 73 1.07 -7.92 -0.24
C PRO A 73 1.06 -7.67 -1.76
N GLU A 74 1.42 -8.70 -2.53
CA GLU A 74 1.50 -8.66 -4.00
C GLU A 74 0.13 -8.41 -4.67
N SER A 75 -0.96 -8.77 -3.99
CA SER A 75 -2.34 -8.46 -4.40
C SER A 75 -2.56 -6.96 -4.66
N LEU A 76 -1.83 -6.08 -3.96
CA LEU A 76 -1.93 -4.65 -4.14
C LEU A 76 -1.48 -4.18 -5.52
N ALA A 77 -0.47 -4.83 -6.11
CA ALA A 77 0.00 -4.53 -7.47
C ALA A 77 -1.00 -4.94 -8.56
N LYS A 78 -1.94 -5.85 -8.22
CA LYS A 78 -2.97 -6.36 -9.13
C LYS A 78 -4.26 -5.55 -9.14
N LEU A 79 -4.33 -4.45 -8.38
CA LEU A 79 -5.52 -3.58 -8.40
C LEU A 79 -5.67 -2.92 -9.79
N PRO A 80 -6.81 -3.14 -10.47
CA PRO A 80 -6.94 -2.78 -11.89
C PRO A 80 -6.88 -1.27 -12.13
N SER A 81 -7.39 -0.47 -11.19
CA SER A 81 -7.55 0.97 -11.36
C SER A 81 -6.60 1.81 -10.48
N LEU A 82 -5.67 1.20 -9.75
CA LEU A 82 -4.86 1.93 -8.77
C LEU A 82 -3.85 2.86 -9.47
N GLU A 83 -4.16 4.15 -9.49
CA GLU A 83 -3.30 5.18 -10.09
C GLU A 83 -2.26 5.75 -9.13
N ARG A 84 -2.58 5.80 -7.83
CA ARG A 84 -1.79 6.52 -6.84
C ARG A 84 -1.67 5.72 -5.54
N LEU A 85 -0.43 5.45 -5.14
CA LEU A 85 -0.09 4.86 -3.84
C LEU A 85 0.70 5.84 -3.00
N ARG A 86 0.29 6.04 -1.76
CA ARG A 86 0.99 6.90 -0.80
C ARG A 86 1.19 6.15 0.51
N ILE A 87 2.43 6.11 0.97
CA ILE A 87 2.84 5.42 2.18
C ILE A 87 3.53 6.45 3.08
N TRP A 88 3.05 6.59 4.30
CA TRP A 88 3.49 7.59 5.26
C TRP A 88 3.77 6.97 6.62
N ASN A 89 4.89 7.35 7.24
CA ASN A 89 5.23 7.00 8.63
C ASN A 89 5.09 5.50 8.96
N CYS A 90 5.58 4.62 8.07
CA CYS A 90 5.58 3.16 8.26
C CYS A 90 7.01 2.67 8.44
N ASN A 91 7.59 2.87 9.62
CA ASN A 91 9.05 2.76 9.81
C ASN A 91 9.60 1.33 9.76
N ASN A 92 8.77 0.32 10.03
CA ASN A 92 9.16 -1.09 9.95
C ASN A 92 8.90 -1.74 8.58
N LEU A 93 8.28 -1.02 7.64
CA LEU A 93 7.99 -1.51 6.31
C LEU A 93 9.30 -1.63 5.50
N LYS A 94 9.58 -2.82 5.00
CA LYS A 94 10.85 -3.15 4.31
C LYS A 94 10.67 -3.43 2.83
N SER A 95 9.48 -3.83 2.41
CA SER A 95 9.25 -4.31 1.06
C SER A 95 7.92 -3.89 0.49
N LEU A 96 7.94 -3.63 -0.82
CA LEU A 96 6.77 -3.35 -1.64
C LEU A 96 6.42 -4.56 -2.50
N PRO A 97 5.16 -4.65 -2.96
CA PRO A 97 4.84 -5.57 -4.04
C PRO A 97 5.57 -5.16 -5.31
N THR A 98 5.64 -6.10 -6.23
CA THR A 98 6.30 -5.92 -7.52
C THR A 98 5.32 -5.28 -8.49
N PHE A 99 5.46 -3.97 -8.73
CA PHE A 99 4.52 -3.25 -9.58
C PHE A 99 4.76 -3.41 -11.09
N HIS A 100 5.72 -4.25 -11.53
CA HIS A 100 6.06 -4.43 -12.95
C HIS A 100 4.85 -4.73 -13.86
N GLU A 101 3.86 -5.45 -13.34
CA GLU A 101 2.64 -5.82 -14.05
C GLU A 101 1.47 -4.84 -13.79
N SER A 102 1.70 -3.79 -13.00
CA SER A 102 0.69 -2.78 -12.74
C SER A 102 0.56 -1.84 -13.94
N HIS A 103 -0.59 -1.88 -14.60
CA HIS A 103 -0.85 -1.05 -15.77
C HIS A 103 -1.42 0.34 -15.43
N SER A 104 -1.94 0.53 -14.22
CA SER A 104 -2.62 1.76 -13.82
C SER A 104 -1.76 2.67 -12.94
N LEU A 105 -0.77 2.16 -12.20
CA LEU A 105 -0.03 2.96 -11.23
C LEU A 105 0.83 4.04 -11.87
N GLN A 106 0.45 5.30 -11.66
CA GLN A 106 1.13 6.48 -12.21
C GLN A 106 1.95 7.23 -11.17
N TYR A 107 1.63 7.08 -9.89
CA TYR A 107 2.26 7.85 -8.83
C TYR A 107 2.49 7.03 -7.56
N LEU A 108 3.73 7.03 -7.08
CA LEU A 108 4.12 6.45 -5.80
C LEU A 108 4.75 7.53 -4.91
N LYS A 109 4.30 7.64 -3.67
CA LYS A 109 4.96 8.44 -2.64
C LYS A 109 5.27 7.59 -1.42
N ILE A 110 6.50 7.64 -0.97
CA ILE A 110 6.99 7.04 0.27
C ILE A 110 7.61 8.18 1.06
N PHE A 111 7.14 8.41 2.28
CA PHE A 111 7.64 9.50 3.11
C PHE A 111 7.58 9.16 4.59
N GLN A 112 8.57 9.60 5.36
CA GLN A 112 8.76 9.19 6.76
C GLN A 112 8.76 7.66 6.94
N CYS A 113 9.23 6.90 5.96
CA CYS A 113 9.34 5.44 6.05
C CYS A 113 10.80 5.03 5.99
N THR A 114 11.56 5.24 7.07
CA THR A 114 13.04 5.24 7.04
C THR A 114 13.65 4.02 6.35
N ILE A 115 13.22 2.80 6.69
CA ILE A 115 13.76 1.57 6.08
C ILE A 115 13.37 1.49 4.60
N LEU A 116 12.12 1.78 4.27
CA LEU A 116 11.63 1.64 2.91
C LEU A 116 12.25 2.69 1.97
N GLU A 117 12.41 3.93 2.44
CA GLU A 117 13.08 5.00 1.67
C GLU A 117 14.51 4.61 1.29
N GLU A 118 15.28 4.07 2.25
CA GLU A 118 16.63 3.56 1.97
C GLU A 118 16.60 2.41 0.96
N ARG A 119 15.66 1.48 1.11
CA ARG A 119 15.56 0.31 0.25
C ARG A 119 15.01 0.61 -1.14
N CYS A 120 14.26 1.70 -1.30
CA CYS A 120 13.79 2.20 -2.58
C CYS A 120 14.73 3.24 -3.20
N ARG A 121 15.91 3.49 -2.61
CA ARG A 121 16.88 4.45 -3.15
C ARG A 121 17.12 4.21 -4.64
N ARG A 122 17.04 5.27 -5.43
CA ARG A 122 17.18 5.21 -6.89
C ARG A 122 18.47 4.47 -7.29
N GLU A 123 18.35 3.56 -8.25
CA GLU A 123 19.43 2.81 -8.91
C GLU A 123 20.31 1.92 -8.01
N SER A 124 20.09 1.93 -6.70
CA SER A 124 20.96 1.26 -5.71
C SER A 124 20.19 0.48 -4.65
N GLY A 125 18.94 0.86 -4.39
CA GLY A 125 18.08 0.23 -3.41
C GLY A 125 17.56 -1.14 -3.89
N PRO A 126 17.54 -2.17 -3.03
CA PRO A 126 17.06 -3.50 -3.38
C PRO A 126 15.57 -3.55 -3.78
N GLU A 127 14.74 -2.57 -3.43
CA GLU A 127 13.34 -2.51 -3.87
C GLU A 127 13.15 -1.62 -5.11
N TRP A 128 14.20 -0.94 -5.60
CA TRP A 128 14.10 0.00 -6.71
C TRP A 128 13.54 -0.66 -7.97
N PHE A 129 13.99 -1.88 -8.28
CA PHE A 129 13.57 -2.56 -9.51
C PHE A 129 12.05 -2.77 -9.56
N LYS A 130 11.40 -2.98 -8.41
CA LYS A 130 9.95 -3.19 -8.29
C LYS A 130 9.11 -1.97 -8.63
N ILE A 131 9.69 -0.77 -8.56
CA ILE A 131 8.96 0.51 -8.71
C ILE A 131 9.53 1.39 -9.84
N GLN A 132 10.69 1.04 -10.39
CA GLN A 132 11.41 1.91 -11.34
C GLN A 132 10.62 2.23 -12.61
N HIS A 133 9.60 1.46 -13.00
CA HIS A 133 8.81 1.75 -14.19
C HIS A 133 7.73 2.82 -13.94
N ILE A 134 7.44 3.16 -12.68
CA ILE A 134 6.41 4.14 -12.30
C ILE A 134 6.87 5.55 -12.76
N PRO A 135 6.02 6.31 -13.47
CA PRO A 135 6.45 7.55 -14.11
C PRO A 135 6.70 8.70 -13.13
N ARG A 136 6.01 8.71 -11.97
CA ARG A 136 6.17 9.76 -10.96
C ARG A 136 6.35 9.15 -9.59
N MET A 137 7.49 9.39 -8.97
CA MET A 137 7.81 8.90 -7.65
C MET A 137 8.29 10.02 -6.73
N GLN A 138 7.94 9.93 -5.46
CA GLN A 138 8.55 10.69 -4.38
C GLN A 138 9.04 9.70 -3.31
N ILE A 139 10.34 9.71 -3.02
CA ILE A 139 10.95 8.85 -2.01
C ILE A 139 11.65 9.77 -1.00
N GLY A 140 11.06 9.90 0.19
CA GLY A 140 11.45 10.94 1.14
C GLY A 140 11.36 12.33 0.50
N HIS A 141 12.46 13.08 0.55
CA HIS A 141 12.57 14.39 -0.08
C HIS A 141 12.96 14.35 -1.57
N GLU A 142 13.28 13.18 -2.13
CA GLU A 142 13.65 13.02 -3.53
C GLU A 142 12.41 12.93 -4.43
N LEU A 143 12.37 13.73 -5.49
CA LEU A 143 11.36 13.66 -6.55
C LEU A 143 11.96 13.05 -7.81
N ILE A 144 11.34 11.99 -8.32
CA ILE A 144 11.80 11.27 -9.50
C ILE A 144 10.67 11.28 -10.54
N TRP A 145 10.97 11.87 -11.70
CA TRP A 145 10.06 11.98 -12.82
C TRP A 145 10.66 11.23 -14.00
N LYS A 146 9.86 10.41 -14.67
CA LYS A 146 10.22 9.73 -15.90
C LYS A 146 9.37 10.28 -17.03
N HIS A 147 10.02 10.51 -18.16
CA HIS A 147 9.41 10.99 -19.40
C HIS A 147 8.79 9.85 -20.17
#